data_AF-T1BZ49-F1
#
_entry.id   AF-T1BZ49-F1
#
_cell.length_a   1.000
_cell.length_b   1.000
_cell.length_c   1.000
_cell.angle_alpha   90.00
_cell.angle_beta   90.00
_cell.angle_gamma   90.00
#
_symmetry.space_group_name_H-M   'P 1'
#
loop_
_entity.id
_entity.type
_entity.pdbx_description
1 polymer ?
#
loop_
_entity_poly.entity_id
_entity_poly.type
_entity_poly.pdbx_seq_one_letter_code
_entity_poly.pdbx_strand_id
1 'polypeptide(L)'
;MGLIVTYIVGVFFFFPFPSWQKLVSAVSLITVLSYSIGPIILLHLRRVLPDAKRPFRLRLTKTISLVAFIAANWIIYWTGYGVVKWLLSLVVLYVVVYLAWYFLIHRGPVSKLGWEQAWWLIPYFGGLWTISLLGPGGLMGGLGDYGFFTGMWLLAVF
;
A
#
# COMPACT_ATOMS: atom_id res chain seq x y z
N MET A 1 -25.24 10.16 -20.10
CA MET A 1 -24.08 10.80 -19.44
C MET A 1 -23.24 9.81 -18.65
N GLY A 2 -23.78 9.14 -17.62
CA GLY A 2 -23.04 8.14 -16.84
C GLY A 2 -22.34 7.07 -17.69
N LEU A 3 -23.05 6.48 -18.66
CA LEU A 3 -22.50 5.48 -19.59
C LEU A 3 -21.28 5.96 -20.38
N ILE A 4 -21.33 7.19 -20.91
CA ILE A 4 -20.25 7.79 -21.72
C ILE A 4 -19.03 8.05 -20.84
N VAL A 5 -19.23 8.56 -19.62
CA VAL A 5 -18.14 8.79 -18.67
C VAL A 5 -17.49 7.46 -18.28
N THR A 6 -18.27 6.43 -17.93
CA THR A 6 -17.72 5.11 -17.63
C THR A 6 -17.02 4.47 -18.83
N TYR A 7 -17.51 4.69 -20.05
CA TYR A 7 -16.85 4.20 -21.27
C TYR A 7 -15.49 4.86 -21.48
N ILE A 8 -15.41 6.19 -21.41
CA ILE A 8 -14.14 6.94 -21.58
C ILE A 8 -13.13 6.54 -20.50
N VAL A 9 -13.58 6.47 -19.24
CA VAL A 9 -12.73 6.04 -18.12
C VAL A 9 -12.29 4.58 -18.32
N GLY A 10 -13.19 3.70 -18.73
CA GLY A 10 -12.88 2.31 -19.05
C GLY A 10 -11.80 2.17 -20.12
N VAL A 11 -11.94 2.87 -21.26
CA VAL A 11 -10.94 2.86 -22.33
C VAL A 11 -9.59 3.37 -21.84
N PHE A 12 -9.56 4.47 -21.07
CA PHE A 12 -8.33 5.03 -20.51
C PHE A 12 -7.63 4.05 -19.56
N PHE A 13 -8.37 3.35 -18.70
CA PHE A 13 -7.81 2.37 -17.78
C PHE A 13 -7.46 1.04 -18.44
N PHE A 14 -8.11 0.63 -19.54
CA PHE A 14 -7.70 -0.57 -20.30
C PHE A 14 -6.47 -0.30 -21.18
N PHE A 15 -6.29 0.92 -21.69
CA PHE A 15 -5.18 1.27 -22.59
C PHE A 15 -3.76 0.93 -22.08
N PRO A 16 -3.38 1.20 -20.80
CA PRO A 16 -2.04 0.86 -20.31
C PRO A 16 -1.85 -0.63 -19.98
N PHE A 17 -2.94 -1.42 -19.89
CA PHE A 17 -2.86 -2.82 -19.49
C PHE A 17 -3.11 -3.74 -20.69
N PRO A 18 -2.10 -4.53 -21.12
CA PRO A 18 -2.22 -5.36 -22.32
C PRO A 18 -3.17 -6.57 -22.17
N SER A 19 -3.79 -6.76 -20.99
CA SER A 19 -4.73 -7.87 -20.75
C SER A 19 -5.65 -7.58 -19.56
N TRP A 20 -6.90 -8.03 -19.62
CA TRP A 20 -7.86 -7.97 -18.50
C TRP A 20 -7.33 -8.59 -17.21
N GLN A 21 -6.61 -9.72 -17.31
CA GLN A 21 -6.04 -10.41 -16.16
C GLN A 21 -5.02 -9.55 -15.39
N LYS A 22 -4.20 -8.76 -16.09
CA LYS A 22 -3.26 -7.81 -15.47
C LYS A 22 -4.00 -6.66 -14.76
N LEU A 23 -5.10 -6.18 -15.33
CA LEU A 23 -5.92 -5.13 -14.70
C LEU A 23 -6.54 -5.65 -13.40
N VAL A 24 -7.22 -6.80 -13.43
CA VAL A 24 -7.85 -7.38 -12.23
C VAL A 24 -6.80 -7.65 -11.16
N SER A 25 -5.64 -8.21 -11.55
CA SER A 25 -4.53 -8.44 -10.62
C SER A 25 -4.07 -7.13 -9.98
N ALA A 26 -3.84 -6.06 -10.77
CA ALA A 26 -3.46 -4.75 -10.27
C ALA A 26 -4.47 -4.18 -9.27
N VAL A 27 -5.77 -4.23 -9.57
CA VAL A 27 -6.83 -3.73 -8.68
C VAL A 27 -6.87 -4.52 -7.37
N SER A 28 -6.76 -5.85 -7.42
CA SER A 28 -6.72 -6.68 -6.22
C SER A 28 -5.53 -6.31 -5.32
N LEU A 29 -4.36 -6.07 -5.90
CA LEU A 29 -3.16 -5.68 -5.16
C LEU A 29 -3.27 -4.32 -4.49
N ILE A 30 -3.77 -3.32 -5.21
CA ILE A 30 -4.03 -1.98 -4.66
C ILE A 30 -5.06 -2.06 -3.53
N THR A 31 -6.05 -2.94 -3.67
CA THR A 31 -7.05 -3.18 -2.62
C THR A 31 -6.40 -3.80 -1.38
N VAL A 32 -5.51 -4.78 -1.54
CA VAL A 32 -4.75 -5.37 -0.43
C VAL A 32 -3.84 -4.33 0.25
N LEU A 33 -3.17 -3.48 -0.53
CA LEU A 33 -2.38 -2.37 0.02
C LEU A 33 -3.27 -1.42 0.83
N SER A 34 -4.50 -1.16 0.38
CA SER A 34 -5.45 -0.33 1.14
C SER A 34 -5.80 -0.96 2.48
N TYR A 35 -5.83 -2.31 2.57
CA TYR A 35 -6.04 -3.02 3.82
C TYR A 35 -4.88 -2.88 4.81
N SER A 36 -3.64 -2.61 4.35
CA SER A 36 -2.53 -2.35 5.27
C SER A 36 -2.67 -0.96 5.94
N ILE A 37 -3.29 0.01 5.28
CA ILE A 37 -3.44 1.37 5.81
C ILE A 37 -4.59 1.46 6.82
N GLY A 38 -5.67 0.70 6.63
CA GLY A 38 -6.88 0.71 7.48
C GLY A 38 -6.62 0.54 8.99
N PRO A 39 -5.86 -0.48 9.42
CA PRO A 39 -5.48 -0.68 10.82
C PRO A 39 -4.74 0.50 11.44
N ILE A 40 -3.89 1.18 10.68
CA ILE A 40 -3.11 2.34 11.12
C ILE A 40 -4.03 3.54 11.33
N ILE A 41 -4.90 3.80 10.36
CA ILE A 41 -5.92 4.85 10.46
C ILE A 41 -6.82 4.61 11.68
N LEU A 42 -7.26 3.37 11.91
CA LEU A 42 -8.09 3.03 13.06
C LEU A 42 -7.41 3.35 14.39
N LEU A 43 -6.11 3.05 14.52
CA LEU A 43 -5.34 3.37 15.72
C LEU A 43 -5.13 4.87 15.89
N HIS A 44 -4.87 5.60 14.80
CA HIS A 44 -4.70 7.05 14.82
C HIS A 44 -6.00 7.77 15.19
N LEU A 45 -7.13 7.40 14.56
CA LEU A 45 -8.45 7.96 14.86
C LEU A 45 -8.86 7.76 16.32
N ARG A 46 -8.45 6.64 16.95
CA ARG A 46 -8.72 6.43 18.37
C ARG A 46 -7.95 7.36 19.30
N ARG A 47 -6.81 7.89 18.87
CA ARG A 47 -6.01 8.88 19.61
C ARG A 47 -6.52 10.30 19.38
N VAL A 48 -6.87 10.64 18.14
CA VAL A 48 -7.32 12.00 17.77
C VAL A 48 -8.77 12.25 18.16
N LEU A 49 -9.63 11.23 18.11
CA LEU A 49 -11.06 11.33 18.42
C LEU A 49 -11.46 10.29 19.49
N PRO A 50 -11.04 10.49 20.76
CA PRO A 50 -11.34 9.57 21.84
C PRO A 50 -12.85 9.49 22.13
N ASP A 51 -13.55 10.63 22.08
CA ASP A 51 -14.95 10.77 22.51
C ASP A 51 -16.00 10.58 21.41
N ALA A 52 -15.57 10.22 20.20
CA ALA A 52 -16.49 9.98 19.10
C ALA A 52 -17.50 8.86 19.42
N LYS A 53 -18.79 9.05 19.08
CA LYS A 53 -19.82 8.01 19.22
C LYS A 53 -19.47 6.82 18.31
N ARG A 54 -19.19 5.66 18.90
CA ARG A 54 -18.79 4.42 18.20
C ARG A 54 -19.93 3.40 18.24
N PRO A 55 -20.71 3.24 17.15
CA PRO A 55 -21.76 2.22 17.08
C PRO A 55 -21.18 0.80 17.10
N PHE A 56 -19.92 0.64 16.64
CA PHE A 56 -19.17 -0.60 16.73
C PHE A 56 -17.89 -0.41 17.55
N ARG A 57 -17.66 -1.31 18.53
CA ARG A 57 -16.45 -1.31 19.37
C ARG A 57 -15.69 -2.62 19.17
N LEU A 58 -14.60 -2.54 18.41
CA LEU A 58 -13.67 -3.64 18.26
C LEU A 58 -12.89 -3.86 19.57
N ARG A 59 -13.04 -5.03 20.20
CA ARG A 59 -12.19 -5.48 21.33
C ARG A 59 -10.76 -5.71 20.85
N LEU A 60 -9.76 -5.54 21.73
CA LEU A 60 -8.34 -5.76 21.41
C LEU A 60 -7.86 -5.02 20.15
N THR A 61 -8.29 -3.77 19.96
CA THR A 61 -8.04 -3.02 18.72
C THR A 61 -6.57 -2.97 18.34
N LYS A 62 -5.66 -2.77 19.31
CA LYS A 62 -4.22 -2.76 19.04
C LYS A 62 -3.73 -4.08 18.45
N THR A 63 -4.12 -5.21 19.05
CA THR A 63 -3.73 -6.55 18.60
C THR A 63 -4.32 -6.89 17.25
N ILE A 64 -5.62 -6.64 17.06
CA ILE A 64 -6.29 -6.93 15.78
C ILE A 64 -5.72 -6.06 14.66
N SER A 65 -5.46 -4.77 14.94
CA SER A 65 -4.82 -3.88 13.97
C SER A 65 -3.41 -4.38 13.59
N LEU A 66 -2.62 -4.82 14.56
CA LEU A 66 -1.28 -5.36 14.30
C LEU A 66 -1.34 -6.63 13.44
N VAL A 67 -2.19 -7.59 13.81
CA VAL A 67 -2.36 -8.84 13.06
C VAL A 67 -2.88 -8.57 11.65
N ALA A 68 -3.84 -7.66 11.49
CA ALA A 68 -4.36 -7.27 10.18
C ALA A 68 -3.28 -6.61 9.31
N PHE A 69 -2.42 -5.78 9.91
CA PHE A 69 -1.30 -5.17 9.21
C PHE A 69 -0.28 -6.21 8.74
N ILE A 70 0.12 -7.14 9.61
CA ILE A 70 1.04 -8.23 9.26
C ILE A 70 0.44 -9.12 8.17
N ALA A 71 -0.83 -9.49 8.29
CA ALA A 71 -1.52 -10.31 7.30
C ALA A 71 -1.58 -9.62 5.92
N ALA A 72 -1.85 -8.31 5.89
CA ALA A 72 -1.83 -7.55 4.63
C ALA A 72 -0.43 -7.56 4.00
N ASN A 73 0.63 -7.38 4.80
CA ASN A 73 2.01 -7.46 4.32
C ASN A 73 2.36 -8.84 3.76
N TRP A 74 1.90 -9.92 4.39
CA TRP A 74 2.08 -11.27 3.86
C TRP A 74 1.39 -11.48 2.52
N ILE A 75 0.14 -11.02 2.38
CA ILE A 75 -0.58 -11.14 1.10
C ILE A 75 0.16 -10.37 0.01
N ILE A 76 0.70 -9.19 0.31
CA ILE A 76 1.53 -8.43 -0.65
C ILE A 76 2.81 -9.22 -0.99
N TYR A 77 3.50 -9.77 0.00
CA TYR A 77 4.71 -10.57 -0.20
C TYR A 77 4.47 -11.81 -1.07
N TRP A 78 3.33 -12.49 -0.88
CA TRP A 78 2.96 -13.68 -1.65
C TRP A 78 2.78 -13.40 -3.13
N THR A 79 2.56 -12.15 -3.51
CA THR A 79 2.41 -11.74 -4.91
C THR A 79 3.74 -11.68 -5.66
N GLY A 80 4.86 -11.76 -4.93
CA GLY A 80 6.21 -11.81 -5.46
C GLY A 80 6.82 -10.44 -5.74
N TYR A 81 8.14 -10.41 -5.86
CA TYR A 81 8.93 -9.19 -6.05
C TYR A 81 8.52 -8.39 -7.28
N GLY A 82 8.27 -9.06 -8.41
CA GLY A 82 7.91 -8.38 -9.66
C GLY A 82 6.67 -7.48 -9.50
N VAL A 83 5.69 -7.98 -8.75
CA VAL A 83 4.45 -7.28 -8.44
C VAL A 83 4.68 -6.17 -7.41
N VAL A 84 5.40 -6.46 -6.33
CA VAL A 84 5.74 -5.47 -5.29
C VAL A 84 6.51 -4.30 -5.90
N LYS A 85 7.50 -4.57 -6.76
CA LYS A 85 8.27 -3.55 -7.47
C LYS A 85 7.36 -2.66 -8.32
N TRP A 86 6.44 -3.26 -9.08
CA TRP A 86 5.52 -2.50 -9.93
C TRP A 86 4.56 -1.64 -9.10
N LEU A 87 3.95 -2.22 -8.06
CA LEU A 87 3.05 -1.52 -7.15
C LEU A 87 3.74 -0.34 -6.45
N LEU A 88 4.91 -0.57 -5.86
CA LEU A 88 5.65 0.48 -5.17
C LEU A 88 6.15 1.57 -6.13
N SER A 89 6.52 1.22 -7.36
CA SER A 89 6.85 2.21 -8.40
C SER A 89 5.67 3.14 -8.70
N LEU A 90 4.45 2.60 -8.76
CA LEU A 90 3.24 3.40 -8.93
C LEU A 90 2.95 4.30 -7.73
N VAL A 91 3.14 3.80 -6.51
CA VAL A 91 2.98 4.60 -5.29
C VAL A 91 3.98 5.75 -5.27
N VAL A 92 5.25 5.48 -5.59
CA VAL A 92 6.30 6.51 -5.69
C VAL A 92 5.94 7.54 -6.76
N LEU A 93 5.52 7.10 -7.94
CA LEU A 93 5.08 8.00 -9.01
C LEU A 93 3.93 8.91 -8.54
N TYR A 94 2.92 8.34 -7.89
CA TYR A 94 1.79 9.09 -7.34
C TYR A 94 2.26 10.14 -6.33
N VAL A 95 3.13 9.76 -5.39
CA VAL A 95 3.69 10.69 -4.38
C VAL A 95 4.47 11.81 -5.07
N VAL A 96 5.32 11.51 -6.04
CA VAL A 96 6.10 12.52 -6.78
C VAL A 96 5.18 13.48 -7.53
N VAL A 97 4.16 12.98 -8.23
CA VAL A 97 3.18 13.81 -8.95
C VAL A 97 2.40 14.70 -7.97
N TYR A 98 1.98 14.14 -6.83
CA TYR A 98 1.27 14.88 -5.80
C TYR A 98 2.14 15.99 -5.21
N LEU A 99 3.39 15.70 -4.86
CA LEU A 99 4.32 16.71 -4.35
C LEU A 99 4.62 17.78 -5.39
N ALA A 100 4.84 17.40 -6.66
CA ALA A 100 5.04 18.35 -7.75
C ALA A 100 3.83 19.28 -7.90
N TRP A 101 2.61 18.74 -7.89
CA TRP A 101 1.39 19.53 -7.91
C TRP A 101 1.28 20.46 -6.68
N TYR A 102 1.57 19.94 -5.48
CA TYR A 102 1.49 20.70 -4.24
C TYR A 102 2.48 21.89 -4.23
N PHE A 103 3.72 21.67 -4.64
CA PHE A 103 4.75 22.70 -4.63
C PHE A 103 4.66 23.67 -5.81
N LEU A 104 4.36 23.17 -7.01
CA LEU A 104 4.35 23.99 -8.23
C LEU A 104 3.03 24.75 -8.44
N ILE A 105 1.90 24.12 -8.11
CA ILE A 105 0.57 24.68 -8.38
C ILE A 105 -0.06 25.22 -7.10
N HIS A 106 -0.15 24.41 -6.04
CA HIS A 106 -0.82 24.84 -4.81
C HIS A 106 0.01 25.83 -3.97
N ARG A 107 1.35 25.78 -4.07
CA ARG A 107 2.32 26.59 -3.32
C ARG A 107 2.04 26.63 -1.80
N GLY A 108 1.57 25.50 -1.26
CA GLY A 108 1.27 25.39 0.17
C GLY A 108 2.54 25.34 1.03
N PRO A 109 2.49 25.83 2.28
CA PRO A 109 3.63 25.73 3.19
C PRO A 109 3.91 24.27 3.58
N VAL A 110 5.19 23.87 3.60
CA VAL A 110 5.65 22.50 3.90
C VAL A 110 5.10 21.97 5.24
N SER A 111 4.82 22.87 6.19
CA SER A 111 4.24 22.54 7.49
C SER A 111 2.85 21.89 7.40
N LYS A 112 2.08 22.13 6.33
CA LYS A 112 0.77 21.49 6.11
C LYS A 112 0.86 20.13 5.42
N LEU A 113 2.06 19.69 5.03
CA LEU A 113 2.27 18.45 4.29
C LEU A 113 2.20 17.20 5.19
N GLY A 114 2.20 17.38 6.53
CA GLY A 114 2.12 16.27 7.48
C GLY A 114 3.33 15.34 7.42
N TRP A 115 4.51 15.86 7.06
CA TRP A 115 5.73 15.08 6.87
C TRP A 115 6.16 14.31 8.12
N GLU A 116 5.98 14.91 9.30
CA GLU A 116 6.24 14.27 10.60
C GLU A 116 5.39 13.02 10.85
N GLN A 117 4.24 12.91 10.19
CA GLN A 117 3.35 11.75 10.29
C GLN A 117 3.57 10.77 9.13
N ALA A 118 4.19 11.21 8.02
CA ALA A 118 4.37 10.41 6.82
C ALA A 118 5.77 9.78 6.69
N TRP A 119 6.78 10.24 7.43
CA TRP A 119 8.16 9.78 7.26
C TRP A 119 8.33 8.26 7.43
N TRP A 120 7.50 7.60 8.26
CA TRP A 120 7.55 6.15 8.49
C TRP A 120 7.19 5.33 7.24
N LEU A 121 6.51 5.93 6.27
CA LEU A 121 6.18 5.26 5.00
C LEU A 121 7.44 4.94 4.19
N ILE A 122 8.50 5.76 4.32
CA ILE A 122 9.76 5.56 3.60
C ILE A 122 10.45 4.26 4.05
N PRO A 123 10.77 4.06 5.35
CA PRO A 123 11.31 2.78 5.79
C PRO A 123 10.32 1.66 5.56
N TYR A 124 9.01 1.85 5.76
CA TYR A 124 8.02 0.78 5.51
C TYR A 124 8.06 0.26 4.06
N PHE A 125 7.94 1.14 3.07
CA PHE A 125 7.98 0.74 1.66
C PHE A 125 9.38 0.27 1.24
N GLY A 126 10.44 0.86 1.79
CA GLY A 126 11.81 0.41 1.55
C GLY A 126 12.09 -0.99 2.09
N GLY A 127 11.61 -1.30 3.29
CA GLY A 127 11.69 -2.63 3.88
C GLY A 127 10.86 -3.65 3.12
N LEU A 128 9.62 -3.30 2.77
CA LEU A 128 8.77 -4.17 1.95
C LEU A 128 9.42 -4.48 0.59
N TRP A 129 10.03 -3.48 -0.05
CA TRP A 129 10.81 -3.68 -1.28
C TRP A 129 12.00 -4.60 -1.04
N THR A 130 12.90 -4.25 -0.13
CA THR A 130 14.14 -5.00 0.12
C THR A 130 13.87 -6.44 0.55
N ILE A 131 12.88 -6.67 1.42
CA ILE A 131 12.47 -8.00 1.83
C ILE A 131 11.89 -8.78 0.63
N SER A 132 11.06 -8.15 -0.19
CA SER A 132 10.52 -8.83 -1.38
C SER A 132 11.62 -9.14 -2.39
N LEU A 133 12.63 -8.27 -2.54
CA LEU A 133 13.78 -8.46 -3.43
C LEU A 133 14.68 -9.61 -2.97
N LEU A 134 14.98 -9.71 -1.67
CA LEU A 134 15.87 -10.75 -1.11
C LEU A 134 15.15 -12.09 -0.90
N GLY A 135 13.81 -12.11 -1.02
CA GLY A 135 13.00 -13.31 -0.89
C GLY A 135 13.26 -14.37 -1.97
N PRO A 136 12.47 -15.46 -1.96
CA PRO A 136 12.67 -16.60 -2.85
C PRO A 136 12.75 -16.23 -4.33
N GLY A 137 13.73 -16.85 -5.00
CA GLY A 137 13.82 -16.82 -6.45
C GLY A 137 12.76 -17.70 -7.14
N GLY A 138 12.79 -17.75 -8.46
CA GLY A 138 11.84 -18.51 -9.27
C GLY A 138 10.53 -17.77 -9.47
N LEU A 139 9.39 -18.37 -9.06
CA LEU A 139 8.04 -17.85 -9.31
C LEU A 139 7.76 -16.48 -8.68
N MET A 140 8.44 -16.14 -7.58
CA MET A 140 8.32 -14.84 -6.92
C MET A 140 9.26 -13.78 -7.50
N GLY A 141 10.30 -14.19 -8.23
CA GLY A 141 11.24 -13.28 -8.89
C GLY A 141 12.20 -12.54 -7.96
N GLY A 142 12.40 -12.98 -6.71
CA GLY A 142 13.44 -12.47 -5.81
C GLY A 142 14.83 -13.01 -6.13
N LEU A 143 15.85 -12.54 -5.39
CA LEU A 143 17.25 -12.96 -5.51
C LEU A 143 17.50 -14.36 -4.96
N GLY A 144 16.65 -14.85 -4.04
CA GLY A 144 16.75 -16.19 -3.47
C GLY A 144 17.65 -16.30 -2.24
N ASP A 145 17.95 -15.20 -1.55
CA ASP A 145 18.86 -15.18 -0.40
C ASP A 145 18.26 -15.86 0.84
N TYR A 146 16.92 -15.89 0.96
CA TYR A 146 16.25 -16.66 1.99
C TYR A 146 14.91 -17.27 1.54
N GLY A 147 14.45 -18.27 2.29
CA GLY A 147 13.22 -19.02 2.03
C GLY A 147 11.94 -18.21 2.30
N PHE A 148 10.82 -18.70 1.74
CA PHE A 148 9.51 -18.05 1.78
C PHE A 148 9.05 -17.70 3.21
N PHE A 149 9.17 -18.66 4.13
CA PHE A 149 8.78 -18.44 5.52
C PHE A 149 9.68 -17.46 6.25
N THR A 150 10.97 -17.40 5.92
CA THR A 150 11.91 -16.43 6.51
C THR A 150 11.50 -15.00 6.14
N GLY A 151 11.10 -14.76 4.90
CA GLY A 151 10.59 -13.45 4.48
C GLY A 151 9.30 -13.04 5.19
N MET A 152 8.39 -14.00 5.41
CA MET A 152 7.17 -13.75 6.20
C MET A 152 7.49 -13.36 7.64
N TRP A 153 8.44 -14.03 8.29
CA TRP A 153 8.88 -13.67 9.63
C TRP A 153 9.54 -12.29 9.66
N LEU A 154 10.40 -11.97 8.69
CA LEU A 154 11.00 -10.64 8.58
C LEU A 154 9.93 -9.55 8.46
N LEU A 155 8.92 -9.72 7.61
CA LEU A 155 7.82 -8.76 7.46
C LEU A 155 6.88 -8.67 8.66
N ALA A 156 6.84 -9.69 9.51
CA ALA A 156 6.04 -9.66 10.73
C ALA A 156 6.71 -8.88 11.87
N VAL A 157 8.04 -8.79 11.85
CA VAL A 157 8.86 -8.12 12.87
C VAL A 157 9.24 -6.70 12.48
N PHE A 158 9.41 -6.46 11.18
CA PHE A 158 9.71 -5.17 10.57
C PHE A 158 8.52 -4.19 10.62
#